data_AF-A0A9E6PZC2-F1
#
_entry.id   AF-A0A9E6PZC2-F1
#
_cell.length_a   1.000
_cell.length_b   1.000
_cell.length_c   1.000
_cell.angle_alpha   90.00
_cell.angle_beta   90.00
_cell.angle_gamma   90.00
#
_symmetry.space_group_name_H-M   'P 1'
#
loop_
_entity.id
_entity.type
_entity.pdbx_description
1 polymer ?
#
loop_
_entity_poly.entity_id
_entity_poly.type
_entity_poly.pdbx_seq_one_letter_code
_entity_poly.pdbx_strand_id
1 'polypeptide(L)' 'MTVQVTERDESKMSHESQASGLRIWEVRQQGQLVGMFHEEHLAQKYRMELEYLENQRASQ' A
#
# COMPACT_ATOMS: atom_id res chain seq x y z
N MET A 1 7.84 10.92 -7.97
CA MET A 1 8.30 9.54 -7.69
C MET A 1 7.05 8.65 -7.84
N THR A 2 7.14 7.34 -8.11
CA THR A 2 5.94 6.50 -8.33
C THR A 2 5.58 5.74 -7.06
N VAL A 3 4.39 5.99 -6.52
CA VAL A 3 3.81 5.27 -5.38
C VAL A 3 2.74 4.31 -5.90
N GLN A 4 2.87 3.03 -5.57
CA GLN A 4 1.96 1.96 -5.96
C GLN A 4 1.26 1.40 -4.74
N VAL A 5 -0.03 1.12 -4.87
CA VAL A 5 -0.82 0.44 -3.85
C VAL A 5 -1.12 -0.95 -4.39
N THR A 6 -0.70 -1.98 -3.65
CA THR A 6 -0.87 -3.38 -4.04
C THR A 6 -1.65 -4.12 -2.96
N GLU A 7 -2.71 -4.81 -3.36
CA GLU A 7 -3.39 -5.76 -2.48
C GLU A 7 -2.46 -6.97 -2.29
N ARG A 8 -2.12 -7.25 -1.03
CA ARG A 8 -1.49 -8.49 -0.61
C ARG A 8 -2.62 -9.51 -0.44
N ASP A 9 -2.94 -10.18 -1.53
CA ASP A 9 -3.83 -11.32 -1.54
C ASP A 9 -3.11 -12.51 -0.88
N GLU A 10 -3.45 -12.81 0.37
CA GLU A 10 -2.92 -13.98 1.10
C GLU A 10 -3.40 -15.31 0.50
N SER A 11 -4.31 -15.29 -0.49
CA SER A 11 -4.90 -16.48 -1.12
C SER A 11 -3.89 -17.36 -1.89
N LYS A 12 -2.63 -16.92 -2.07
CA LYS A 12 -1.59 -17.69 -2.76
C LYS A 12 -0.62 -18.45 -1.83
N MET A 13 -0.67 -18.23 -0.51
CA MET A 13 0.19 -18.96 0.43
C MET A 13 -0.65 -19.75 1.44
N SER A 14 -0.77 -21.05 1.14
CA SER A 14 -1.22 -22.12 2.05
C SER A 14 -2.73 -22.28 2.24
N HIS A 15 -3.18 -23.52 2.03
CA HIS A 15 -4.54 -24.03 2.24
C HIS A 15 -5.09 -23.83 3.68
N GLU A 16 -4.28 -23.30 4.60
CA GLU A 16 -4.62 -23.02 5.99
C GLU A 16 -4.89 -21.52 6.27
N SER A 17 -4.55 -20.61 5.36
CA SER A 17 -4.73 -19.15 5.51
C SER A 17 -6.14 -18.66 5.12
N GLN A 18 -7.02 -19.57 4.74
CA GLN A 18 -8.37 -19.29 4.21
C GLN A 18 -9.35 -18.79 5.30
N ALA A 19 -8.93 -18.72 6.56
CA ALA A 19 -9.82 -18.56 7.71
C ALA A 19 -10.10 -17.12 8.16
N SER A 20 -9.53 -16.06 7.54
CA SER A 20 -9.77 -14.70 8.06
C SER A 20 -10.03 -13.58 7.05
N GLY A 21 -9.98 -13.82 5.74
CA GLY A 21 -10.47 -12.88 4.72
C GLY A 21 -9.93 -11.44 4.80
N LEU A 22 -8.83 -11.23 5.52
CA LEU A 22 -8.24 -9.91 5.76
C LEU A 22 -7.44 -9.51 4.52
N ARG A 23 -7.98 -8.57 3.76
CA ARG A 23 -7.26 -7.96 2.63
C ARG A 23 -6.29 -6.93 3.19
N ILE A 24 -5.00 -7.17 3.00
CA ILE A 24 -3.96 -6.21 3.39
C ILE A 24 -3.56 -5.42 2.14
N TRP A 25 -3.48 -4.11 2.27
CA TRP A 25 -3.06 -3.17 1.24
C TRP A 25 -1.67 -2.65 1.58
N GLU A 26 -0.71 -2.95 0.73
CA GLU A 26 0.65 -2.46 0.84
C GLU A 26 0.83 -1.21 -0.02
N VAL A 27 1.43 -0.17 0.54
CA VAL A 27 1.86 1.02 -0.20
C VAL A 27 3.35 0.92 -0.41
N ARG A 28 3.77 0.91 -1.68
CA ARG A 28 5.17 0.80 -2.10
C ARG A 28 5.58 2.06 -2.86
N GLN A 29 6.65 2.71 -2.43
CA GLN A 29 7.26 3.83 -3.13
C GLN A 29 8.57 3.35 -3.76
N GLN A 30 8.72 3.47 -5.08
CA GLN A 30 9.92 2.99 -5.79
C GLN A 30 10.29 1.52 -5.49
N GLY A 31 9.27 0.67 -5.28
CA GLY A 31 9.48 -0.74 -4.93
C GLY A 31 9.77 -1.01 -3.45
N GLN A 32 9.96 0.02 -2.62
CA GLN A 32 10.10 -0.13 -1.17
C GLN A 32 8.76 -0.03 -0.47
N LEU A 33 8.48 -0.96 0.44
CA LEU A 33 7.29 -0.89 1.28
C LEU A 33 7.41 0.28 2.25
N VAL A 34 6.44 1.20 2.20
CA VAL A 34 6.38 2.40 3.03
C VAL A 34 5.15 2.41 3.96
N GLY A 35 4.14 1.58 3.69
CA GLY A 35 2.96 1.44 4.55
C GLY A 35 2.18 0.16 4.31
N MET A 36 1.47 -0.31 5.35
CA MET A 36 0.53 -1.43 5.28
C MET A 36 -0.80 -1.02 5.91
N PHE A 37 -1.90 -1.37 5.28
CA PHE A 37 -3.26 -1.00 5.71
C PHE A 37 -4.20 -2.18 5.56
N HIS A 38 -5.26 -2.25 6.35
CA HIS A 38 -6.31 -3.28 6.19
C HIS A 38 -7.47 -2.81 5.29
N GLU A 39 -7.43 -1.54 4.84
CA GLU A 39 -8.49 -0.92 4.04
C GLU A 39 -7.89 -0.19 2.84
N GLU A 40 -8.47 -0.39 1.66
CA GLU A 40 -8.02 0.20 0.40
C GLU A 40 -7.99 1.74 0.48
N HIS A 41 -9.03 2.31 1.07
CA HIS A 41 -9.20 3.76 1.15
C HIS A 41 -8.09 4.42 1.99
N LEU A 42 -7.60 3.75 3.05
CA LEU A 42 -6.49 4.23 3.86
C LEU A 42 -5.17 4.19 3.08
N ALA A 43 -4.94 3.09 2.34
CA ALA A 43 -3.77 2.96 1.49
C ALA A 43 -3.74 3.99 0.37
N GLN A 44 -4.88 4.25 -0.27
CA GLN A 44 -5.03 5.29 -1.30
C GLN A 44 -4.83 6.70 -0.72
N LYS A 45 -5.36 6.98 0.47
CA LYS A 45 -5.13 8.25 1.16
C LYS A 45 -3.64 8.47 1.45
N TYR A 46 -2.96 7.44 1.94
CA TYR A 46 -1.54 7.50 2.20
C TYR A 46 -0.72 7.68 0.92
N ARG A 47 -1.10 7.02 -0.18
CA ARG A 47 -0.52 7.26 -1.52
C ARG A 47 -0.58 8.73 -1.92
N MET A 48 -1.76 9.35 -1.82
CA MET A 48 -1.94 10.76 -2.17
C MET A 48 -1.12 11.70 -1.28
N GLU A 49 -1.01 11.41 0.01
CA GLU A 49 -0.20 12.18 0.95
C GLU A 49 1.29 12.11 0.61
N LEU A 50 1.79 10.92 0.26
CA LEU A 50 3.16 10.74 -0.21
C LEU A 50 3.42 11.51 -1.51
N GLU A 51 2.52 11.42 -2.49
CA GLU A 51 2.62 12.17 -3.75
C GLU A 51 2.63 13.69 -3.50
N TYR A 52 1.81 14.19 -2.57
CA TYR A 52 1.78 15.59 -2.18
C TYR A 52 3.09 16.05 -1.52
N LEU A 53 3.58 15.29 -0.53
CA LEU A 53 4.83 15.59 0.19
C LEU A 53 6.04 15.57 -0.75
N GLU A 54 6.09 14.62 -1.68
CA GLU A 54 7.12 14.61 -2.71
C GLU A 54 7.07 15.84 -3.62
N ASN A 55 5.87 16.24 -4.06
CA ASN A 55 5.72 17.40 -4.92
C ASN A 55 6.15 18.70 -4.21
N GLN A 56 5.86 18.81 -2.91
CA GLN A 56 6.38 19.90 -2.08
C GLN A 56 7.91 19.86 -1.98
N ARG A 57 8.52 18.69 -1.77
CA ARG A 57 9.98 18.54 -1.70
C ARG A 57 10.66 18.86 -3.03
N ALA A 58 10.06 18.51 -4.16
CA ALA A 58 10.58 18.80 -5.49
C ALA A 58 10.50 20.28 -5.87
N SER A 59 9.68 21.06 -5.14
CA SER A 59 9.47 22.49 -5.36
C SER A 59 10.41 23.38 -4.51
N GLN A 60 11.28 22.79 -3.67
CA GLN A 60 12.31 23.50 -2.89
C GLN A 60 13.70 23.29 -3.49
#